data_AF-A0A9W6M291-F1
#
_entry.id   AF-A0A9W6M291-F1
#
_cell.length_a   1.000
_cell.length_b   1.000
_cell.length_c   1.000
_cell.angle_alpha   90.00
_cell.angle_beta   90.00
_cell.angle_gamma   90.00
#
_symmetry.space_group_name_H-M   'P 1'
#
loop_
_entity.id
_entity.type
_entity.pdbx_description
1 polymer ?
#
loop_
_entity_poly.entity_id
_entity_poly.type
_entity_poly.pdbx_seq_one_letter_code
_entity_poly.pdbx_strand_id
1 'polypeptide(L)'
;MAPTLTHPKGQSIEVPDEKVEYFTSKGWSTEADAAKSEPVVEIPDGDPSDSWTNAQLDKLAERDGVDFAGVKNKGDRLEAITKHREAATAAAAAAAGTGSSD
;
A
#
# COMPACT_ATOMS: atom_id res chain seq x y z
N MET A 1 -16.01 14.09 24.15
CA MET A 1 -16.29 14.12 22.70
C MET A 1 -16.70 12.71 22.33
N ALA A 2 -17.78 12.54 21.58
CA ALA A 2 -18.21 11.20 21.18
C ALA A 2 -17.19 10.63 20.18
N PRO A 3 -16.69 9.39 20.36
CA PRO A 3 -15.81 8.76 19.38
C PRO A 3 -16.54 8.41 18.08
N THR A 4 -15.88 8.63 16.96
CA THR A 4 -16.31 8.13 15.65
C THR A 4 -15.94 6.66 15.51
N LEU A 5 -16.92 5.84 15.13
CA LEU A 5 -16.73 4.44 14.77
C LEU A 5 -16.98 4.26 13.27
N THR A 6 -16.15 3.44 12.63
CA THR A 6 -16.21 3.12 11.21
C THR A 6 -16.54 1.65 11.00
N HIS A 7 -17.57 1.39 10.21
CA HIS A 7 -18.01 0.07 9.80
C HIS A 7 -17.13 -0.45 8.65
N PRO A 8 -16.90 -1.77 8.54
CA PRO A 8 -16.15 -2.38 7.43
C PRO A 8 -16.72 -2.11 6.02
N LYS A 9 -17.97 -1.63 5.91
CA LYS A 9 -18.56 -1.17 4.64
C LYS A 9 -18.26 0.31 4.32
N GLY A 10 -17.38 0.96 5.08
CA GLY A 10 -16.96 2.36 4.86
C GLY A 10 -17.94 3.41 5.40
N GLN A 11 -18.85 3.03 6.30
CA GLN A 11 -19.77 3.98 6.95
C GLN A 11 -19.22 4.41 8.30
N SER A 12 -19.18 5.70 8.59
CA SER A 12 -18.74 6.24 9.88
C SER A 12 -19.91 6.89 10.63
N ILE A 13 -19.98 6.69 11.95
CA ILE A 13 -20.99 7.27 12.83
C ILE A 13 -20.34 7.76 14.13
N GLU A 14 -20.85 8.84 14.71
CA GLU A 14 -20.51 9.25 16.08
C GLU A 14 -21.33 8.42 17.07
N VAL A 15 -20.64 7.87 18.06
CA VAL A 15 -21.26 6.97 19.03
C VAL A 15 -20.93 7.44 20.44
N PRO A 16 -21.90 7.48 21.36
CA PRO A 16 -21.62 7.73 22.78
C PRO A 16 -20.61 6.71 23.32
N ASP A 17 -19.73 7.13 24.23
CA ASP A 17 -18.69 6.28 24.84
C ASP A 17 -19.25 4.96 25.40
N GLU A 18 -20.43 5.01 26.03
CA GLU A 18 -21.14 3.86 26.60
C GLU A 18 -21.57 2.80 25.56
N LYS A 19 -21.61 3.16 24.28
CA LYS A 19 -21.98 2.27 23.17
C LYS A 19 -20.79 1.83 22.34
N VAL A 20 -19.59 2.39 22.56
CA VAL A 20 -18.39 2.04 21.78
C VAL A 20 -18.15 0.53 21.83
N GLU A 21 -18.18 -0.08 23.02
CA GLU A 21 -17.99 -1.52 23.18
C GLU A 21 -19.02 -2.34 22.40
N TYR A 22 -20.28 -1.89 22.35
CA TYR A 22 -21.33 -2.56 21.59
C TYR A 22 -21.00 -2.58 20.09
N PHE A 23 -20.62 -1.44 19.52
CA PHE A 23 -20.30 -1.35 18.10
C PHE A 23 -18.98 -2.03 17.77
N THR A 24 -17.96 -1.92 18.62
CA THR A 24 -16.69 -2.65 18.48
C THR A 24 -16.91 -4.16 18.54
N SER A 25 -17.79 -4.64 19.43
CA SER A 25 -18.21 -6.06 19.44
C SER A 25 -18.96 -6.49 18.18
N LYS A 26 -19.61 -5.55 17.47
CA LYS A 26 -20.24 -5.77 16.16
C LYS A 26 -19.26 -5.65 14.99
N GLY A 27 -17.97 -5.42 15.25
CA GLY A 27 -16.94 -5.31 14.23
C GLY A 27 -16.76 -3.91 13.66
N TRP A 28 -17.18 -2.86 14.37
CA TRP A 28 -16.85 -1.48 14.02
C TRP A 28 -15.49 -1.09 14.64
N SER A 29 -14.63 -0.45 13.87
CA SER A 29 -13.34 0.06 14.35
C SER A 29 -13.45 1.53 14.74
N THR A 30 -12.79 1.93 15.82
CA THR A 30 -12.68 3.37 16.14
C THR A 30 -11.84 4.07 15.08
N GLU A 31 -11.97 5.39 14.94
CA GLU A 31 -11.14 6.15 14.00
C GLU A 31 -9.64 5.88 14.18
N ALA A 32 -9.18 5.71 15.42
CA ALA A 32 -7.80 5.36 15.76
C ALA A 32 -7.40 3.93 15.37
N ASP A 33 -8.36 3.00 15.35
CA ASP A 33 -8.16 1.58 15.03
C ASP A 33 -8.32 1.31 13.52
N ALA A 34 -9.24 2.01 12.88
CA ALA A 34 -9.45 1.98 11.43
C ALA A 34 -8.24 2.55 10.69
N ALA A 35 -7.63 3.63 11.19
CA ALA A 35 -6.41 4.19 10.64
C ALA A 35 -5.17 3.29 10.84
N LYS A 36 -5.23 2.33 11.77
CA LYS A 36 -4.14 1.37 12.03
C LYS A 36 -4.34 0.02 11.35
N SER A 37 -5.56 -0.28 10.90
CA SER A 37 -5.93 -1.54 10.26
C SER A 37 -5.77 -1.48 8.74
N GLU A 38 -4.74 -0.80 8.22
CA GLU A 38 -4.27 -1.18 6.89
C GLU A 38 -3.78 -2.63 7.00
N PRO A 39 -4.24 -3.55 6.13
CA PRO A 39 -3.68 -4.89 6.12
C PRO A 39 -2.17 -4.74 5.93
N VAL A 40 -1.38 -5.25 6.87
CA VAL A 40 0.07 -5.32 6.74
C VAL A 40 0.34 -6.32 5.63
N VAL A 41 0.40 -5.82 4.40
CA VAL A 41 0.71 -6.62 3.23
C VAL A 41 2.22 -6.79 3.22
N GLU A 42 2.67 -7.99 3.56
CA GLU A 42 4.08 -8.35 3.47
C GLU A 42 4.50 -8.36 1.99
N ILE A 43 5.41 -7.45 1.65
CA ILE A 43 6.02 -7.37 0.32
C ILE A 43 7.12 -8.44 0.26
N PRO A 44 7.02 -9.44 -0.64
CA PRO A 44 8.07 -10.43 -0.79
C PRO A 44 9.39 -9.78 -1.21
N ASP A 45 10.51 -10.37 -0.78
CA ASP A 45 11.82 -9.99 -1.31
C ASP A 45 11.98 -10.45 -2.76
N GLY A 46 12.48 -9.57 -3.61
CA GLY A 46 12.77 -9.85 -5.01
C GLY A 46 11.92 -9.05 -6.00
N ASP A 47 11.96 -9.48 -7.27
CA ASP A 47 11.23 -8.85 -8.35
C ASP A 47 9.75 -9.23 -8.33
N PRO A 48 8.85 -8.29 -8.70
CA PRO A 48 7.43 -8.55 -8.75
C PRO A 48 7.12 -9.62 -9.80
N SER A 49 6.25 -10.58 -9.45
CA SER A 49 5.89 -11.69 -10.32
C SER A 49 4.38 -11.94 -10.35
N ASP A 50 3.92 -12.77 -11.29
CA ASP A 50 2.51 -13.19 -11.36
C ASP A 50 2.01 -13.92 -10.12
N SER A 51 2.89 -14.36 -9.22
CA SER A 51 2.51 -14.93 -7.92
C SER A 51 2.13 -13.87 -6.88
N TRP A 52 2.52 -12.61 -7.09
CA TRP A 52 2.23 -11.52 -6.16
C TRP A 52 0.76 -11.12 -6.22
N THR A 53 0.16 -10.77 -5.10
CA THR A 53 -1.22 -10.25 -5.06
C THR A 53 -1.29 -8.80 -5.51
N ASN A 54 -2.45 -8.34 -5.96
CA ASN A 54 -2.64 -6.93 -6.34
C ASN A 54 -2.27 -5.98 -5.20
N ALA A 55 -2.59 -6.33 -3.95
CA ALA A 55 -2.24 -5.55 -2.78
C ALA A 55 -0.73 -5.45 -2.56
N GLN A 56 0.03 -6.53 -2.85
CA GLN A 56 1.50 -6.50 -2.78
C GLN A 56 2.10 -5.61 -3.86
N LEU A 57 1.53 -5.64 -5.07
CA LEU A 57 1.95 -4.76 -6.16
C LEU A 57 1.65 -3.30 -5.86
N ASP A 58 0.49 -3.01 -5.25
CA ASP A 58 0.11 -1.66 -4.81
C ASP A 58 1.09 -1.15 -3.75
N LYS A 59 1.37 -1.94 -2.71
CA LYS A 59 2.33 -1.55 -1.66
C LYS A 59 3.76 -1.41 -2.18
N LEU A 60 4.17 -2.23 -3.16
CA LEU A 60 5.46 -2.09 -3.83
C LEU A 60 5.52 -0.80 -4.65
N ALA A 61 4.46 -0.48 -5.39
CA ALA A 61 4.36 0.74 -6.18
C ALA A 61 4.36 1.99 -5.30
N GLU A 62 3.63 1.98 -4.17
CA GLU A 62 3.68 3.06 -3.17
C GLU A 62 5.11 3.27 -2.64
N ARG A 63 5.83 2.18 -2.35
CA ARG A 63 7.22 2.23 -1.86
C ARG A 63 8.20 2.78 -2.90
N ASP A 64 8.05 2.34 -4.14
CA ASP A 64 8.95 2.70 -5.23
C ASP A 64 8.51 4.03 -5.92
N GLY A 65 7.35 4.58 -5.57
CA GLY A 65 6.81 5.83 -6.15
C GLY A 65 6.21 5.66 -7.55
N VAL A 66 5.72 4.46 -7.88
CA VAL A 66 5.09 4.13 -9.17
C VAL A 66 3.60 4.43 -9.12
N ASP A 67 3.11 5.18 -10.11
CA ASP A 67 1.68 5.48 -10.25
C ASP A 67 1.00 4.49 -11.22
N PHE A 68 -0.13 3.92 -10.79
CA PHE A 68 -0.98 3.05 -11.58
C PHE A 68 -2.13 3.79 -12.28
N ALA A 69 -2.05 5.11 -12.42
CA ALA A 69 -3.04 5.90 -13.13
C ALA A 69 -3.36 5.31 -14.53
N GLY A 70 -4.57 4.74 -14.66
CA GLY A 70 -5.06 4.11 -15.89
C GLY A 70 -4.80 2.59 -16.01
N VAL A 71 -4.06 2.01 -15.07
CA VAL A 71 -3.68 0.60 -15.07
C VAL A 71 -4.72 -0.24 -14.32
N LYS A 72 -5.46 -1.08 -15.05
CA LYS A 72 -6.53 -1.91 -14.49
C LYS A 72 -6.18 -3.38 -14.38
N ASN A 73 -5.22 -3.86 -15.17
CA ASN A 73 -4.83 -5.26 -15.18
C ASN A 73 -3.54 -5.48 -14.42
N LYS A 74 -3.39 -6.67 -13.86
CA LYS A 74 -2.21 -7.06 -13.08
C LYS A 74 -0.93 -7.07 -13.94
N GLY A 75 -0.99 -7.58 -15.16
CA GLY A 75 0.16 -7.63 -16.07
C GLY A 75 0.75 -6.24 -16.32
N ASP A 76 -0.12 -5.28 -16.66
CA ASP A 76 0.28 -3.88 -16.84
C ASP A 76 0.90 -3.27 -15.57
N ARG A 77 0.42 -3.64 -14.37
CA ARG A 77 1.02 -3.20 -13.08
C ARG A 77 2.42 -3.76 -12.90
N LEU A 78 2.62 -5.05 -13.18
CA LEU A 78 3.92 -5.70 -13.11
C LEU A 78 4.92 -5.00 -14.04
N GLU A 79 4.53 -4.76 -15.28
CA GLU A 79 5.38 -4.06 -16.26
C GLU A 79 5.72 -2.64 -15.82
N ALA A 80 4.75 -1.89 -15.27
CA ALA A 80 4.99 -0.53 -14.79
C ALA A 80 6.03 -0.49 -13.67
N ILE A 81 5.93 -1.40 -12.69
CA ILE A 81 6.90 -1.50 -11.58
C ILE A 81 8.27 -1.92 -12.13
N THR A 82 8.33 -2.99 -12.92
CA THR A 82 9.59 -3.50 -13.47
C THR A 82 10.31 -2.42 -14.27
N LYS A 83 9.61 -1.73 -15.16
CA LYS A 83 10.17 -0.64 -15.97
C LYS A 83 10.70 0.50 -15.11
N HIS A 84 10.00 0.87 -14.05
CA HIS A 84 10.47 1.90 -13.12
C HIS A 84 11.76 1.47 -12.41
N ARG A 85 11.81 0.23 -11.89
CA ARG A 85 12.99 -0.31 -11.19
C ARG A 85 14.18 -0.51 -12.12
N GLU A 86 13.95 -0.95 -13.35
CA GLU A 86 14.98 -1.03 -14.40
C GLU A 86 15.54 0.35 -14.73
N ALA A 87 14.68 1.37 -14.88
CA ALA A 87 15.12 2.75 -15.11
C ALA A 87 15.92 3.32 -13.92
N ALA A 88 15.45 3.08 -12.69
CA ALA A 88 16.15 3.48 -11.47
C ALA A 88 17.52 2.78 -11.34
N THR A 89 17.58 1.48 -11.64
CA THR A 89 18.82 0.69 -11.61
C THR A 89 19.79 1.14 -12.70
N ALA A 90 19.31 1.41 -13.91
CA ALA A 90 20.12 1.93 -15.00
C ALA A 90 20.68 3.33 -14.68
N ALA A 91 19.87 4.20 -14.05
CA ALA A 91 20.32 5.50 -13.58
C ALA A 91 21.39 5.36 -12.46
N ALA A 92 21.21 4.42 -11.53
CA ALA A 92 22.18 4.14 -10.48
C ALA A 92 23.51 3.58 -11.05
N ALA A 93 23.43 2.67 -12.03
CA ALA A 93 24.62 2.13 -12.71
C ALA A 93 25.38 3.21 -13.51
N ALA A 94 24.66 4.12 -14.18
CA ALA A 94 25.25 5.24 -14.88
C ALA A 94 25.96 6.21 -13.91
N ALA A 95 25.40 6.43 -12.72
CA ALA A 95 26.05 7.23 -11.67
C ALA A 95 27.30 6.54 -11.10
N ALA A 96 27.26 5.22 -10.90
CA ALA A 96 28.39 4.44 -10.38
C ALA A 96 29.56 4.31 -11.37
N GLY A 97 29.31 4.46 -12.68
CA GLY A 97 30.32 4.32 -13.74
C GLY A 97 31.22 5.54 -13.98
N THR A 98 31.02 6.67 -13.30
CA THR A 98 31.81 7.90 -13.51
C THR A 98 32.99 8.07 -12.53
N GLY A 99 33.31 7.04 -11.76
CA GLY A 99 34.45 7.02 -10.83
C GLY A 99 35.58 6.10 -11.28
N SER A 100 36.18 6.32 -12.44
CA SER A 100 37.53 5.81 -12.73
C SER A 100 38.30 6.86 -13.54
N SER A 101 39.00 7.71 -12.80
CA SER A 101 40.20 8.41 -13.28
C SER A 101 41.32 8.02 -12.33
N ASP A 102 42.23 7.19 -12.82
CA ASP A 102 43.65 7.17 -12.44
C ASP A 102 44.45 7.02 -13.73
#